data_AF-A0A059GBA3-F1
#
_entry.id   AF-A0A059GBA3-F1
#
_cell.length_a   1.000
_cell.length_b   1.000
_cell.length_c   1.000
_cell.angle_alpha   90.00
_cell.angle_beta   90.00
_cell.angle_gamma   90.00
#
_symmetry.space_group_name_H-M   'P 1'
#
loop_
_entity.id
_entity.type
_entity.pdbx_description
1 polymer ?
#
loop_
_entity_poly.entity_id
_entity_poly.type
_entity_poly.pdbx_seq_one_letter_code
_entity_poly.pdbx_strand_id
1 'polypeptide(L)'
;MMPGETTVESGLSHNQSALRKVSAEYSDSAAEQGWVEASGGLAGFADMLINGRGDAPDDYATRIGAATNAPAIVLSRISADSEAARTGLASVSQEAKAVLNSAAADAATRTDVMSYERALVRAQTAYRNFQSALSTVAARSDMDMDTAPVDAELSDFADTIDSARKTADKLADKYASLNSIVG
;
A
#
# COMPACT_ATOMS: atom_id res chain seq x y z
N MET A 1 24.09 -52.15 -1.76
CA MET A 1 24.20 -50.86 -1.05
C MET A 1 24.84 -49.86 -2.00
N MET A 2 24.03 -49.01 -2.61
CA MET A 2 24.47 -47.80 -3.32
C MET A 2 23.60 -46.68 -2.75
N PRO A 3 24.16 -45.70 -2.04
CA PRO A 3 23.41 -44.55 -1.58
C PRO A 3 23.11 -43.70 -2.82
N GLY A 4 21.87 -43.75 -3.29
CA GLY A 4 21.35 -42.71 -4.17
C GLY A 4 21.25 -41.45 -3.32
N GLU A 5 22.26 -40.60 -3.39
CA GLU A 5 22.22 -39.26 -2.84
C GLU A 5 20.99 -38.58 -3.40
N THR A 6 20.00 -38.47 -2.52
CA THR A 6 18.84 -37.63 -2.73
C THR A 6 19.37 -36.22 -2.65
N THR A 7 19.86 -35.68 -3.77
CA THR A 7 19.99 -34.23 -3.93
C THR A 7 18.57 -33.72 -4.06
N VAL A 8 17.89 -33.63 -2.92
CA VAL A 8 16.80 -32.69 -2.76
C VAL A 8 17.48 -31.35 -2.89
N GLU A 9 17.55 -30.81 -4.11
CA GLU A 9 17.65 -29.37 -4.30
C GLU A 9 16.41 -28.81 -3.61
N SER A 10 16.58 -28.55 -2.31
CA SER A 10 15.68 -27.69 -1.58
C SER A 10 15.77 -26.36 -2.31
N GLY A 11 14.78 -26.10 -3.18
CA GLY A 11 14.36 -24.80 -3.65
C GLY A 11 13.92 -23.95 -2.45
N LEU A 12 14.86 -23.74 -1.54
CA LEU A 12 14.79 -22.89 -0.36
C LEU A 12 14.63 -21.48 -0.89
N SER A 13 13.37 -21.05 -1.00
CA SER A 13 12.94 -19.65 -1.00
C SER A 13 13.78 -18.74 -1.91
N HIS A 14 13.43 -18.68 -3.19
CA HIS A 14 13.87 -17.67 -4.15
C HIS A 14 14.01 -16.32 -3.43
N ASN A 15 15.25 -15.86 -3.27
CA ASN A 15 15.65 -14.64 -2.54
C ASN A 15 14.66 -13.53 -2.90
N GLN A 16 13.83 -13.08 -1.96
CA GLN A 16 12.85 -12.04 -2.26
C GLN A 16 13.61 -10.80 -2.74
N SER A 17 13.23 -10.25 -3.89
CA SER A 17 13.82 -9.00 -4.37
C SER A 17 13.61 -7.89 -3.33
N ALA A 18 14.53 -6.92 -3.29
CA ALA A 18 14.40 -5.77 -2.40
C ALA A 18 13.04 -5.07 -2.58
N LEU A 19 12.61 -4.88 -3.82
CA LEU A 19 11.31 -4.31 -4.18
C LEU A 19 10.13 -5.10 -3.57
N ARG A 20 10.17 -6.44 -3.66
CA ARG A 20 9.11 -7.28 -3.08
C ARG A 20 9.04 -7.13 -1.56
N LYS A 21 10.21 -7.13 -0.92
CA LYS A 21 10.30 -6.99 0.54
C LYS A 21 9.73 -5.66 1.01
N VAL A 22 10.19 -4.54 0.45
CA VAL A 22 9.69 -3.21 0.87
C VAL A 22 8.21 -3.01 0.54
N SER A 23 7.72 -3.59 -0.57
CA SER A 23 6.30 -3.52 -0.93
C SER A 23 5.41 -4.32 0.03
N ALA A 24 5.89 -5.46 0.51
CA ALA A 24 5.21 -6.27 1.52
C ALA A 24 5.21 -5.54 2.87
N GLU A 25 6.37 -5.07 3.34
CA GLU A 25 6.49 -4.30 4.58
C GLU A 25 5.59 -3.07 4.60
N TYR A 26 5.51 -2.33 3.49
CA TYR A 26 4.58 -1.21 3.35
C TYR A 26 3.11 -1.65 3.46
N SER A 27 2.74 -2.73 2.77
CA SER A 27 1.36 -3.23 2.75
C SER A 27 0.92 -3.73 4.12
N ASP A 28 1.82 -4.42 4.83
CA ASP A 28 1.60 -4.93 6.17
C ASP A 28 1.50 -3.77 7.16
N SER A 29 2.44 -2.81 7.10
CA SER A 29 2.39 -1.60 7.93
C SER A 29 1.11 -0.79 7.72
N ALA A 30 0.64 -0.63 6.48
CA ALA A 30 -0.61 0.07 6.21
C ALA A 30 -1.84 -0.61 6.84
N ALA A 31 -1.84 -1.94 6.91
CA ALA A 31 -2.90 -2.71 7.55
C ALA A 31 -2.78 -2.70 9.08
N GLU A 32 -1.57 -2.89 9.62
CA GLU A 32 -1.28 -2.82 11.07
C GLU A 32 -1.62 -1.45 11.66
N GLN A 33 -1.27 -0.40 10.92
CA GLN A 33 -1.61 0.97 11.27
C GLN A 33 -3.07 1.30 11.03
N GLY A 34 -3.88 0.37 10.51
CA GLY A 34 -5.31 0.52 10.25
C GLY A 34 -5.68 1.62 9.27
N TRP A 35 -4.76 1.99 8.36
CA TRP A 35 -5.05 2.93 7.27
C TRP A 35 -5.91 2.28 6.20
N VAL A 36 -5.78 0.97 6.06
CA VAL A 36 -6.57 0.11 5.17
C VAL A 36 -7.01 -1.13 5.91
N GLU A 37 -8.13 -1.72 5.49
CA GLU A 37 -8.50 -3.04 5.99
C GLU A 37 -7.42 -4.06 5.62
N ALA A 38 -6.97 -4.86 6.60
CA ALA A 38 -6.23 -6.08 6.29
C ALA A 38 -7.07 -6.86 5.28
N SER A 39 -6.53 -7.23 4.11
CA SER A 39 -7.32 -7.94 3.10
C SER A 39 -7.89 -9.18 3.77
N GLY A 40 -9.20 -9.19 4.04
CA GLY A 40 -9.88 -10.25 4.79
C GLY A 40 -9.86 -11.62 4.11
N GLY A 41 -9.11 -11.77 3.01
CA GLY A 41 -9.06 -12.98 2.20
C GLY A 41 -10.46 -13.46 1.82
N LEU A 42 -10.58 -14.77 1.64
CA LEU A 42 -11.86 -15.44 1.41
C LEU A 42 -12.83 -15.28 2.59
N ALA A 43 -12.35 -15.04 3.82
CA ALA A 43 -13.18 -14.91 5.00
C ALA A 43 -13.98 -13.60 5.00
N GLY A 44 -13.36 -12.48 4.67
CA GLY A 44 -14.06 -11.19 4.52
C GLY A 44 -15.03 -11.19 3.32
N PHE A 45 -14.70 -11.92 2.26
CA PHE A 45 -15.63 -12.09 1.12
C PHE A 45 -16.81 -13.00 1.47
N ALA A 46 -16.57 -14.11 2.18
CA ALA A 46 -17.64 -14.98 2.66
C ALA A 46 -18.54 -14.27 3.68
N ASP A 47 -17.96 -13.48 4.58
CA ASP A 47 -18.70 -12.68 5.55
C ASP A 47 -19.57 -11.61 4.86
N MET A 48 -19.03 -10.95 3.82
CA MET A 48 -19.79 -10.01 3.00
C MET A 48 -20.97 -10.66 2.26
N LEU A 49 -20.82 -11.92 1.80
CA LEU A 49 -21.87 -12.68 1.12
C LEU A 49 -22.91 -13.28 2.08
N ILE A 50 -22.49 -13.73 3.26
CA ILE A 50 -23.35 -14.42 4.24
C ILE A 50 -24.12 -13.40 5.08
N ASN A 51 -23.45 -12.36 5.56
CA ASN A 51 -24.02 -11.39 6.48
C ASN A 51 -24.47 -10.09 5.79
N GLY A 52 -24.12 -9.90 4.52
CA GLY A 52 -24.52 -8.74 3.70
C GLY A 52 -24.00 -7.43 4.26
N ARG A 53 -22.88 -6.89 3.72
CA ARG A 53 -22.12 -5.76 4.31
C ARG A 53 -22.25 -5.79 5.85
N GLY A 54 -21.73 -6.88 6.44
CA GLY A 54 -21.59 -6.99 7.88
C GLY A 54 -20.85 -5.77 8.43
N ASP A 55 -21.14 -5.43 9.69
CA ASP A 55 -20.59 -4.29 10.42
C ASP A 55 -19.12 -4.09 10.03
N ALA A 56 -18.87 -3.04 9.24
CA ALA A 56 -17.61 -2.89 8.56
C ALA A 56 -16.49 -2.86 9.60
N PRO A 57 -15.38 -3.60 9.42
CA PRO A 57 -14.23 -3.44 10.31
C PRO A 57 -13.92 -1.94 10.40
N ASP A 58 -13.79 -1.42 11.62
CA ASP A 58 -13.80 0.03 11.91
C ASP A 58 -13.02 0.80 10.84
N ASP A 59 -13.76 1.50 9.97
CA ASP A 59 -13.19 2.42 8.99
C ASP A 59 -12.23 3.36 9.73
N TYR A 60 -11.13 3.73 9.08
CA TYR A 60 -10.10 4.60 9.61
C TYR A 60 -10.69 5.81 10.37
N ALA A 61 -11.74 6.44 9.81
CA ALA A 61 -12.45 7.55 10.44
C ALA A 61 -13.03 7.21 11.82
N THR A 62 -13.71 6.06 11.96
CA THR A 62 -14.23 5.59 13.25
C THR A 62 -13.10 5.30 14.22
N ARG A 63 -12.04 4.64 13.75
CA ARG A 63 -10.90 4.22 14.56
C ARG A 63 -10.12 5.39 15.18
N ILE A 64 -9.96 6.48 14.44
CA ILE A 64 -9.33 7.71 14.99
C ILE A 64 -10.33 8.60 15.74
N GLY A 65 -11.61 8.21 15.80
CA GLY A 65 -12.69 8.97 16.41
C GLY A 65 -12.96 10.29 15.69
N ALA A 66 -12.97 10.30 14.35
CA ALA A 66 -13.15 11.53 13.56
C ALA A 66 -14.42 12.31 13.93
N ALA A 67 -15.49 11.61 14.31
CA ALA A 67 -16.76 12.20 14.76
C ALA A 67 -16.82 12.53 16.26
N THR A 68 -15.90 12.01 17.09
CA THR A 68 -16.05 12.01 18.56
C THR A 68 -14.89 12.65 19.31
N ASN A 69 -13.65 12.48 18.84
CA ASN A 69 -12.45 13.02 19.46
C ASN A 69 -12.30 14.52 19.19
N ALA A 70 -11.41 15.20 19.92
CA ALA A 70 -11.15 16.62 19.68
C ALA A 70 -10.62 16.85 18.24
N PRO A 71 -11.12 17.85 17.48
CA PRO A 71 -10.69 18.07 16.09
C PRO A 71 -9.18 18.21 15.92
N ALA A 72 -8.50 18.92 16.84
CA ALA A 72 -7.05 19.06 16.83
C ALA A 72 -6.31 17.71 16.82
N ILE A 73 -6.78 16.76 17.64
CA ILE A 73 -6.18 15.43 17.77
C ILE A 73 -6.41 14.63 16.49
N VAL A 74 -7.62 14.71 15.94
CA VAL A 74 -8.00 14.02 14.71
C VAL A 74 -7.18 14.55 13.52
N LEU A 75 -7.10 15.87 13.32
CA LEU A 75 -6.36 16.49 12.23
C LEU A 75 -4.86 16.17 12.31
N SER A 76 -4.28 16.28 13.50
CA SER A 76 -2.88 15.90 13.74
C SER A 76 -2.65 14.42 13.42
N ARG A 77 -3.60 13.55 13.75
CA ARG A 77 -3.50 12.12 13.45
C ARG A 77 -3.58 11.84 11.96
N ILE A 78 -4.53 12.46 11.25
CA ILE A 78 -4.67 12.33 9.79
C ILE A 78 -3.36 12.76 9.12
N SER A 79 -2.83 13.94 9.48
CA SER A 79 -1.58 14.46 8.92
C SER A 79 -0.40 13.52 9.14
N ALA A 80 -0.23 12.98 10.35
CA ALA A 80 0.89 12.08 10.66
C ALA A 80 0.76 10.73 9.95
N ASP A 81 -0.45 10.17 9.89
CA ASP A 81 -0.72 8.92 9.20
C ASP A 81 -0.56 9.09 7.67
N SER A 82 -0.99 10.21 7.09
CA SER A 82 -0.80 10.51 5.67
C SER A 82 0.67 10.71 5.30
N GLU A 83 1.44 11.42 6.13
CA GLU A 83 2.88 11.59 5.93
C GLU A 83 3.62 10.26 5.98
N ALA A 84 3.29 9.40 6.95
CA ALA A 84 3.87 8.08 7.08
C ALA A 84 3.53 7.18 5.86
N ALA A 85 2.26 7.20 5.43
CA ALA A 85 1.81 6.46 4.25
C ALA A 85 2.48 6.95 2.95
N ARG A 86 2.62 8.28 2.79
CA ARG A 86 3.30 8.92 1.66
C ARG A 86 4.78 8.54 1.62
N THR A 87 5.48 8.68 2.75
CA THR A 87 6.91 8.38 2.87
C THR A 87 7.20 6.90 2.64
N GLY A 88 6.33 6.01 3.14
CA GLY A 88 6.39 4.58 2.86
C GLY A 88 6.26 4.28 1.36
N LEU A 89 5.25 4.85 0.69
CA LEU A 89 5.08 4.66 -0.75
C LEU A 89 6.24 5.25 -1.57
N ALA A 90 6.80 6.37 -1.14
CA ALA A 90 7.97 6.99 -1.77
C ALA A 90 9.19 6.05 -1.69
N SER A 91 9.41 5.40 -0.54
CA SER A 91 10.48 4.40 -0.35
C SER A 91 10.29 3.20 -1.27
N VAL A 92 9.07 2.65 -1.33
CA VAL A 92 8.73 1.55 -2.25
C VAL A 92 8.96 1.96 -3.72
N SER A 93 8.61 3.21 -4.08
CA SER A 93 8.81 3.75 -5.43
C SER A 93 10.27 4.02 -5.76
N GLN A 94 11.12 4.28 -4.77
CA GLN A 94 12.56 4.39 -4.96
C GLN A 94 13.18 3.05 -5.33
N GLU A 95 12.80 1.97 -4.63
CA GLU A 95 13.24 0.61 -4.98
C GLU A 95 12.73 0.19 -6.36
N ALA A 96 11.49 0.55 -6.71
CA ALA A 96 10.94 0.31 -8.04
C ALA A 96 11.77 0.99 -9.15
N LYS A 97 12.21 2.24 -8.91
CA LYS A 97 13.10 2.95 -9.84
C LYS A 97 14.48 2.30 -9.92
N ALA A 98 15.01 1.74 -8.83
CA ALA A 98 16.26 0.99 -8.85
C ALA A 98 16.13 -0.26 -9.74
N VAL A 99 15.01 -0.99 -9.64
CA VAL A 99 14.70 -2.13 -10.52
C VAL A 99 14.52 -1.69 -11.98
N LEU A 100 13.97 -0.52 -12.25
CA LEU A 100 13.90 0.01 -13.62
C LEU A 100 15.29 0.29 -14.21
N ASN A 101 16.23 0.74 -13.39
CA ASN A 101 17.59 1.07 -13.80
C ASN A 101 18.55 -0.13 -13.80
N SER A 102 18.16 -1.28 -13.25
CA SER A 102 18.99 -2.50 -13.22
C SER A 102 19.15 -3.13 -14.61
N ALA A 103 20.27 -3.82 -14.82
CA ALA A 103 20.54 -4.58 -16.05
C ALA A 103 19.54 -5.75 -16.21
N ALA A 104 19.40 -6.26 -17.44
CA ALA A 104 18.37 -7.25 -17.80
C ALA A 104 18.42 -8.56 -16.97
N ALA A 105 19.58 -8.94 -16.43
CA ALA A 105 19.73 -10.13 -15.59
C ALA A 105 19.14 -9.97 -14.16
N ASP A 106 19.00 -8.72 -13.69
CA ASP A 106 18.43 -8.34 -12.39
C ASP A 106 17.06 -7.65 -12.55
N ALA A 107 16.35 -8.00 -13.62
CA ALA A 107 15.16 -7.27 -14.04
C ALA A 107 13.90 -7.60 -13.24
N ALA A 108 12.93 -6.69 -13.29
CA ALA A 108 11.62 -6.83 -12.68
C ALA A 108 10.97 -8.18 -13.03
N THR A 109 10.74 -9.01 -12.01
CA THR A 109 9.94 -10.23 -12.19
C THR A 109 8.46 -9.87 -12.14
N ARG A 110 7.60 -10.71 -12.73
CA ARG A 110 6.13 -10.58 -12.62
C ARG A 110 5.67 -10.37 -11.18
N THR A 111 6.27 -11.11 -10.25
CA THR A 111 5.90 -11.05 -8.83
C THR A 111 6.32 -9.73 -8.21
N ASP A 112 7.42 -9.11 -8.64
CA ASP A 112 7.84 -7.79 -8.14
C ASP A 112 6.89 -6.69 -8.62
N VAL A 113 6.47 -6.75 -9.89
CA VAL A 113 5.45 -5.85 -10.45
C VAL A 113 4.15 -5.97 -9.64
N MET A 114 3.66 -7.19 -9.43
CA MET A 114 2.44 -7.44 -8.66
C MET A 114 2.54 -6.97 -7.19
N SER A 115 3.70 -7.14 -6.56
CA SER A 115 3.93 -6.65 -5.20
C SER A 115 3.91 -5.12 -5.13
N TYR A 116 4.54 -4.44 -6.09
CA TYR A 116 4.51 -2.99 -6.19
C TYR A 116 3.09 -2.46 -6.43
N GLU A 117 2.34 -3.07 -7.35
CA GLU A 117 0.95 -2.72 -7.63
C GLU A 117 0.05 -2.90 -6.40
N ARG A 118 0.25 -3.98 -5.63
CA ARG A 118 -0.48 -4.19 -4.37
C ARG A 118 -0.19 -3.06 -3.38
N ALA A 119 1.07 -2.68 -3.20
CA ALA A 119 1.44 -1.56 -2.34
C ALA A 119 0.81 -0.24 -2.82
N LEU A 120 0.78 0.01 -4.14
CA LEU A 120 0.13 1.19 -4.71
C LEU A 120 -1.39 1.22 -4.44
N VAL A 121 -2.09 0.09 -4.61
CA VAL A 121 -3.53 -0.01 -4.31
C VAL A 121 -3.81 0.22 -2.82
N ARG A 122 -2.92 -0.26 -1.96
CA ARG A 122 -2.98 -0.01 -0.50
C ARG A 122 -2.85 1.49 -0.21
N ALA A 123 -1.87 2.16 -0.81
CA ALA A 123 -1.69 3.61 -0.67
C ALA A 123 -2.92 4.41 -1.15
N GLN A 124 -3.48 4.05 -2.30
CA GLN A 124 -4.70 4.68 -2.84
C GLN A 124 -5.92 4.49 -1.93
N THR A 125 -5.99 3.36 -1.25
CA THR A 125 -7.08 3.09 -0.29
C THR A 125 -6.86 3.87 1.00
N ALA A 126 -5.64 3.91 1.54
CA ALA A 126 -5.28 4.74 2.69
C ALA A 126 -5.60 6.21 2.44
N TYR A 127 -5.20 6.74 1.28
CA TYR A 127 -5.49 8.11 0.86
C TYR A 127 -6.99 8.43 0.89
N ARG A 128 -7.84 7.57 0.30
CA ARG A 128 -9.31 7.75 0.32
C ARG A 128 -9.88 7.71 1.74
N ASN A 129 -9.36 6.83 2.58
CA ASN A 129 -9.78 6.71 3.98
C ASN A 129 -9.40 7.97 4.78
N PHE A 130 -8.22 8.54 4.54
CA PHE A 130 -7.80 9.80 5.14
C PHE A 130 -8.68 10.98 4.69
N GLN A 131 -9.00 11.07 3.40
CA GLN A 131 -9.93 12.08 2.88
C GLN A 131 -11.34 11.95 3.50
N SER A 132 -11.82 10.71 3.67
CA SER A 132 -13.10 10.43 4.33
C SER A 132 -13.11 10.90 5.78
N ALA A 133 -12.04 10.58 6.54
CA ALA A 133 -11.89 11.03 7.92
C ALA A 133 -11.79 12.56 8.04
N LEU A 134 -11.04 13.20 7.13
CA LEU A 134 -10.95 14.67 7.09
C LEU A 134 -12.32 15.29 6.81
N SER A 135 -13.07 14.76 5.84
CA SER A 135 -14.43 15.22 5.54
C SER A 135 -15.36 15.05 6.74
N THR A 136 -15.21 13.95 7.49
CA THR A 136 -16.00 13.67 8.68
C THR A 136 -15.73 14.67 9.80
N VAL A 137 -14.47 14.99 10.10
CA VAL A 137 -14.14 15.98 11.14
C VAL A 137 -14.47 17.40 10.69
N ALA A 138 -14.26 17.73 9.41
CA ALA A 138 -14.55 19.05 8.84
C ALA A 138 -16.06 19.39 8.84
N ALA A 139 -16.92 18.38 8.77
CA ALA A 139 -18.37 18.57 8.78
C ALA A 139 -18.97 18.82 10.17
N ARG A 140 -18.17 18.76 11.24
CA ARG A 140 -18.67 18.91 12.62
C ARG A 140 -18.95 20.37 12.96
N SER A 141 -19.95 20.59 13.79
CA SER A 141 -20.33 21.93 14.25
C SER A 141 -19.31 22.55 15.23
N ASP A 142 -18.51 21.73 15.90
CA ASP A 142 -17.45 22.15 16.83
C ASP A 142 -16.07 22.26 16.16
N MET A 143 -16.02 22.13 14.83
CA MET A 143 -14.81 22.31 14.05
C MET A 143 -14.55 23.82 13.81
N ASP A 144 -13.50 24.33 14.44
CA ASP A 144 -13.02 25.73 14.33
C ASP A 144 -11.51 25.77 14.02
N MET A 145 -10.99 24.74 13.35
CA MET A 145 -9.57 24.61 13.05
C MET A 145 -9.32 24.66 11.54
N ASP A 146 -8.17 25.21 11.18
CA ASP A 146 -7.71 25.24 9.80
C ASP A 146 -7.32 23.83 9.32
N THR A 147 -7.93 23.37 8.22
CA THR A 147 -7.62 22.09 7.59
C THR A 147 -6.47 22.19 6.58
N ALA A 148 -6.06 23.41 6.19
CA ALA A 148 -5.07 23.62 5.14
C ALA A 148 -3.77 22.82 5.31
N PRO A 149 -3.21 22.62 6.52
CA PRO A 149 -2.04 21.76 6.69
C PRO A 149 -2.29 20.30 6.31
N VAL A 150 -3.47 19.76 6.65
CA VAL A 150 -3.86 18.39 6.31
C VAL A 150 -4.16 18.28 4.81
N ASP A 151 -4.84 19.28 4.24
CA ASP A 151 -5.12 19.34 2.80
C ASP A 151 -3.82 19.37 1.97
N ALA A 152 -2.82 20.13 2.42
CA ALA A 152 -1.50 20.18 1.78
C ALA A 152 -0.79 18.82 1.81
N GLU A 153 -0.75 18.15 2.96
CA GLU A 153 -0.14 16.82 3.08
C GLU A 153 -0.89 15.77 2.24
N LEU A 154 -2.22 15.82 2.18
CA LEU A 154 -3.00 14.94 1.30
C LEU A 154 -2.72 15.23 -0.18
N SER A 155 -2.52 16.49 -0.57
CA SER A 155 -2.08 16.85 -1.92
C SER A 155 -0.72 16.24 -2.25
N ASP A 156 0.26 16.35 -1.35
CA ASP A 156 1.59 15.76 -1.53
C ASP A 156 1.51 14.22 -1.65
N PHE A 157 0.59 13.60 -0.90
CA PHE A 157 0.36 12.16 -1.01
C PHE A 157 -0.25 11.77 -2.36
N ALA A 158 -1.21 12.56 -2.86
CA ALA A 158 -1.78 12.36 -4.19
C ALA A 158 -0.71 12.44 -5.30
N ASP A 159 0.17 13.44 -5.25
CA ASP A 159 1.29 13.59 -6.20
C ASP A 159 2.26 12.39 -6.15
N THR A 160 2.48 11.85 -4.95
CA THR A 160 3.29 10.65 -4.75
C THR A 160 2.62 9.41 -5.36
N ILE A 161 1.29 9.26 -5.19
CA ILE A 161 0.50 8.18 -5.81
C ILE A 161 0.56 8.28 -7.34
N ASP A 162 0.43 9.47 -7.91
CA ASP A 162 0.48 9.66 -9.35
C ASP A 162 1.87 9.37 -9.93
N SER A 163 2.93 9.72 -9.19
CA SER A 163 4.31 9.34 -9.53
C SER A 163 4.52 7.82 -9.44
N ALA A 164 3.89 7.17 -8.46
CA ALA A 164 3.95 5.72 -8.29
C ALA A 164 3.20 4.98 -9.41
N ARG A 165 2.03 5.47 -9.85
CA ARG A 165 1.30 4.94 -11.03
C ARG A 165 2.18 4.92 -12.27
N LYS A 166 2.83 6.04 -12.59
CA LYS A 166 3.77 6.13 -13.72
C LYS A 166 4.95 5.17 -13.59
N THR A 167 5.33 4.81 -12.37
CA THR A 167 6.41 3.85 -12.09
C THR A 167 5.92 2.41 -12.27
N ALA A 168 4.69 2.10 -11.87
CA ALA A 168 4.05 0.80 -12.12
C ALA A 168 3.95 0.51 -13.61
N ASP A 169 3.48 1.49 -14.39
CA ASP A 169 3.36 1.36 -15.86
C ASP A 169 4.72 1.02 -16.49
N LYS A 170 5.77 1.75 -16.11
CA LYS A 170 7.14 1.48 -16.59
C LYS A 170 7.66 0.10 -16.18
N LEU A 171 7.33 -0.37 -14.97
CA LEU A 171 7.73 -1.70 -14.49
C LEU A 171 7.03 -2.79 -15.32
N ALA A 172 5.75 -2.61 -15.60
CA ALA A 172 4.98 -3.51 -16.46
C ALA A 172 5.54 -3.53 -17.89
N ASP A 173 5.86 -2.37 -18.48
CA ASP A 173 6.47 -2.26 -19.80
C ASP A 173 7.84 -2.95 -19.86
N LYS A 174 8.70 -2.72 -18.85
CA LYS A 174 10.01 -3.38 -18.76
C LYS A 174 9.84 -4.89 -18.69
N TYR A 175 8.94 -5.40 -17.86
CA TYR A 175 8.63 -6.82 -17.74
C TYR A 175 8.13 -7.40 -19.08
N ALA A 176 7.20 -6.74 -19.75
CA ALA A 176 6.66 -7.18 -21.04
C ALA A 176 7.74 -7.24 -22.14
N SER A 177 8.61 -6.23 -22.19
CA SER A 177 9.69 -6.17 -23.19
C SER A 177 10.68 -7.32 -23.03
N LEU A 178 11.06 -7.69 -21.80
CA LEU A 178 11.98 -8.79 -21.54
C LEU A 178 11.38 -10.14 -21.92
N ASN A 179 10.09 -10.33 -21.66
CA ASN A 179 9.40 -11.56 -22.03
C ASN A 179 9.25 -11.71 -23.55
N SER A 180 9.20 -10.60 -24.30
CA SER A 180 9.15 -10.61 -25.77
C SER A 180 10.49 -10.89 -26.46
N ILE A 181 11.61 -10.73 -25.74
CA ILE A 181 12.97 -10.99 -26.26
C ILE A 181 13.35 -12.47 -26.12
N VAL A 182 12.74 -13.18 -25.16
CA VAL A 182 13.05 -14.58 -24.83
C VAL A 182 12.10 -15.57 -25.52
N GLY A 183 10.99 -15.11 -26.11
CA GLY A 183 10.03 -15.91 -26.88
C GLY A 183 10.30 -15.86 -28.38
#